data_AF-A0A8J6VVJ4-F1
#
_entry.id   AF-A0A8J6VVJ4-F1
#
_cell.length_a   1.000
_cell.length_b   1.000
_cell.length_c   1.000
_cell.angle_alpha   90.00
_cell.angle_beta   90.00
_cell.angle_gamma   90.00
#
_symmetry.space_group_name_H-M   'P 1'
#
loop_
_entity.id
_entity.type
_entity.pdbx_description
1 polymer ?
#
loop_
_entity_poly.entity_id
_entity_poly.type
_entity_poly.pdbx_seq_one_letter_code
_entity_poly.pdbx_strand_id
1 'polypeptide(L)'
;MDQPQISAETLELLCRITGQELQQDELNSSLVFLAALVTVLLGVMLVDRAIADAEKQELEQTLSSFLTLDDQTHELTQQLIAGVQRHQIYIIPNELLKLTVLLSKSEKVLLIGLGYKMAAADGEVDLRESMYLQAIASRLSLSTGEVTVLANGHSSESDDLEALNTIKDLLLPEQFHLQLLVDIANQFSTSLSVSS
;
A
#
# COMPACT_ATOMS: atom_id res chain seq x y z
N MET A 1 -5.85 17.79 19.96
CA MET A 1 -5.48 16.69 19.06
C MET A 1 -4.40 17.23 18.16
N ASP A 2 -3.16 16.86 18.43
CA ASP A 2 -2.06 17.16 17.53
C ASP A 2 -2.15 16.16 16.38
N GLN A 3 -2.53 16.61 15.18
CA GLN A 3 -2.32 15.80 13.99
C GLN A 3 -0.81 15.53 13.90
N PRO A 4 -0.38 14.28 13.63
CA PRO A 4 1.04 14.00 13.48
C PRO A 4 1.57 14.86 12.33
N GLN A 5 2.41 15.83 12.68
CA GLN A 5 2.87 16.84 11.75
C GLN A 5 3.75 16.16 10.71
N ILE A 6 3.42 16.36 9.43
CA ILE A 6 4.16 15.75 8.34
C ILE A 6 5.57 16.33 8.34
N SER A 7 6.57 15.45 8.36
CA SER A 7 7.97 15.87 8.40
C SER A 7 8.33 16.63 7.11
N ALA A 8 9.26 17.59 7.23
CA ALA A 8 9.79 18.29 6.06
C ALA A 8 10.39 17.32 5.02
N GLU A 9 10.94 16.19 5.47
CA GLU A 9 11.50 15.16 4.58
C GLU A 9 10.43 14.43 3.77
N THR A 10 9.27 14.14 4.38
CA THR A 10 8.12 13.53 3.67
C THR A 10 7.55 14.51 2.65
N LEU A 11 7.45 15.80 3.02
CA LEU A 11 7.00 16.86 2.12
C LEU A 11 7.95 17.00 0.92
N GLU A 12 9.27 17.11 1.16
CA GLU A 12 10.27 17.22 0.10
C GLU A 12 10.22 16.01 -0.86
N LEU A 13 10.03 14.81 -0.30
CA LEU A 13 9.88 13.60 -1.11
C LEU A 13 8.62 13.66 -1.99
N LEU A 14 7.48 14.07 -1.43
CA LEU A 14 6.24 14.20 -2.19
C LEU A 14 6.37 15.25 -3.30
N CYS A 15 6.93 16.43 -3.02
CA CYS A 15 7.20 17.46 -4.02
C CYS A 15 8.08 16.93 -5.15
N ARG A 16 9.12 16.15 -4.81
CA ARG A 16 10.02 15.55 -5.79
C ARG A 16 9.31 14.50 -6.66
N ILE A 17 8.44 13.70 -6.08
CA ILE A 17 7.67 12.68 -6.79
C ILE A 17 6.64 13.33 -7.72
N THR A 18 5.81 14.24 -7.20
CA THR A 18 4.73 14.86 -7.97
C THR A 18 5.24 15.92 -8.95
N GLY A 19 6.41 16.52 -8.68
CA GLY A 19 6.91 17.68 -9.40
C GLY A 19 6.15 18.97 -9.06
N GLN A 20 5.33 18.95 -8.01
CA GLN A 20 4.55 20.09 -7.53
C GLN A 20 5.16 20.67 -6.27
N GLU A 21 5.02 21.99 -6.10
CA GLU A 21 5.43 22.68 -4.88
C GLU A 21 4.27 22.60 -3.86
N LEU A 22 4.18 21.46 -3.18
CA LEU A 22 3.17 21.21 -2.16
C LEU A 22 3.47 22.03 -0.90
N GLN A 23 2.43 22.53 -0.25
CA GLN A 23 2.53 23.16 1.06
C GLN A 23 2.14 22.16 2.17
N GLN A 24 2.57 22.41 3.41
CA GLN A 24 2.27 21.50 4.54
C GLN A 24 0.76 21.32 4.80
N ASP A 25 -0.03 22.34 4.52
CA ASP A 25 -1.49 22.38 4.65
C ASP A 25 -2.22 21.67 3.50
N GLU A 26 -1.56 21.47 2.36
CA GLU A 26 -2.08 20.69 1.22
C GLU A 26 -1.81 19.19 1.40
N LEU A 27 -0.90 18.83 2.30
CA LEU A 27 -0.63 17.43 2.61
C LEU A 27 -1.68 16.85 3.55
N ASN A 28 -2.53 15.98 3.00
CA ASN A 28 -3.47 15.19 3.77
C ASN A 28 -3.02 13.71 3.88
N SER A 29 -3.55 13.00 4.87
CA SER A 29 -3.22 11.58 5.10
C SER A 29 -3.52 10.68 3.90
N SER A 30 -4.53 11.03 3.08
CA SER A 30 -4.87 10.26 1.87
C SER A 30 -3.76 10.32 0.82
N LEU A 31 -3.17 11.50 0.61
CA LEU A 31 -2.07 11.71 -0.32
C LEU A 31 -0.82 10.93 0.11
N VAL A 32 -0.49 10.97 1.40
CA VAL A 32 0.65 10.23 1.96
C VAL A 32 0.45 8.73 1.79
N PHE A 33 -0.75 8.23 2.12
CA PHE A 33 -1.10 6.82 1.91
C PHE A 33 -1.06 6.43 0.44
N LEU A 34 -1.63 7.24 -0.45
CA LEU A 34 -1.62 6.99 -1.89
C LEU A 34 -0.20 6.94 -2.46
N ALA A 35 0.69 7.85 -2.05
CA ALA A 35 2.08 7.83 -2.46
C ALA A 35 2.81 6.57 -1.98
N ALA A 36 2.56 6.14 -0.74
CA ALA A 36 3.09 4.89 -0.22
C ALA A 36 2.55 3.68 -1.01
N LEU A 37 1.24 3.66 -1.29
CA LEU A 37 0.57 2.61 -2.06
C LEU A 37 1.14 2.49 -3.47
N VAL A 38 1.19 3.59 -4.22
CA VAL A 38 1.79 3.63 -5.57
C VAL A 38 3.23 3.13 -5.53
N THR A 39 4.00 3.50 -4.49
CA THR A 39 5.39 3.03 -4.34
C THR A 39 5.48 1.53 -4.10
N VAL A 40 4.63 0.97 -3.24
CA VAL A 40 4.61 -0.49 -2.99
C VAL A 40 4.17 -1.24 -4.23
N LEU A 41 3.04 -0.87 -4.84
CA LEU A 41 2.48 -1.56 -5.99
C LEU A 41 3.42 -1.50 -7.20
N LEU A 42 3.99 -0.34 -7.52
CA LEU A 42 4.98 -0.26 -8.61
C LEU A 42 6.24 -1.09 -8.32
N GLY A 43 6.63 -1.24 -7.05
CA GLY A 43 7.77 -2.09 -6.71
C GLY A 43 7.48 -3.57 -6.91
N VAL A 44 6.27 -4.04 -6.58
CA VAL A 44 5.82 -5.41 -6.88
C VAL A 44 5.86 -5.63 -8.40
N MET A 45 5.20 -4.77 -9.17
CA MET A 45 5.10 -4.91 -10.63
C MET A 45 6.44 -4.79 -11.40
N LEU A 46 7.48 -4.20 -10.78
CA LEU A 46 8.75 -3.90 -11.48
C LEU A 46 9.96 -4.68 -10.93
N VAL A 47 9.82 -5.42 -9.83
CA VAL A 47 10.96 -6.13 -9.22
C VAL A 47 11.42 -7.33 -10.05
N ASP A 48 10.49 -7.98 -10.74
CA ASP A 48 10.72 -9.16 -11.56
C ASP A 48 11.15 -8.79 -13.01
N ARG A 49 10.85 -7.55 -13.42
CA ARG A 49 10.99 -6.96 -14.76
C ARG A 49 10.08 -7.58 -15.83
N ALA A 50 9.03 -8.30 -15.43
CA ALA A 50 8.07 -8.91 -16.32
C ALA A 50 6.65 -8.51 -15.89
N ILE A 51 6.18 -7.36 -16.38
CA ILE A 51 4.84 -6.87 -16.06
C ILE A 51 3.80 -7.82 -16.64
N ALA A 52 3.03 -8.49 -15.77
CA ALA A 52 1.89 -9.28 -16.20
C ALA A 52 0.66 -8.37 -16.43
N ASP A 53 -0.13 -8.68 -17.46
CA ASP A 53 -1.36 -7.92 -17.76
C ASP A 53 -2.35 -7.96 -16.57
N ALA A 54 -2.36 -9.05 -15.79
CA ALA A 54 -3.20 -9.21 -14.61
C ALA A 54 -2.79 -8.25 -13.48
N GLU A 55 -1.50 -8.11 -13.18
CA GLU A 55 -1.01 -7.16 -12.17
C GLU A 55 -1.29 -5.71 -12.57
N LYS A 56 -1.13 -5.39 -13.86
CA LYS A 56 -1.46 -4.06 -14.38
C LYS A 56 -2.96 -3.76 -14.19
N GLN A 57 -3.82 -4.73 -14.48
CA GLN A 57 -5.25 -4.59 -14.26
C GLN A 57 -5.58 -4.43 -12.76
N GLU A 58 -4.92 -5.19 -11.89
CA GLU A 58 -5.12 -5.12 -10.44
C GLU A 58 -4.61 -3.79 -9.85
N LEU A 59 -3.52 -3.24 -10.39
CA LEU A 59 -3.02 -1.90 -10.10
C LEU A 59 -4.08 -0.85 -10.46
N GLU A 60 -4.60 -0.88 -11.69
CA GLU A 60 -5.63 0.05 -12.15
C GLU A 60 -6.89 -0.05 -11.28
N GLN A 61 -7.34 -1.26 -10.94
CA GLN A 61 -8.48 -1.49 -10.07
C GLN A 61 -8.24 -0.95 -8.66
N THR A 62 -7.09 -1.23 -8.06
CA THR A 62 -6.74 -0.78 -6.71
C THR A 62 -6.64 0.74 -6.64
N LEU A 63 -6.05 1.37 -7.66
CA LEU A 63 -5.95 2.83 -7.71
C LEU A 63 -7.27 3.50 -8.08
N SER A 64 -8.17 2.84 -8.81
CA SER A 64 -9.46 3.42 -9.21
C SER A 64 -10.30 3.91 -8.04
N SER A 65 -10.23 3.25 -6.87
CA SER A 65 -10.87 3.70 -5.63
C SER A 65 -10.41 5.09 -5.18
N PHE A 66 -9.17 5.47 -5.49
CA PHE A 66 -8.62 6.80 -5.23
C PHE A 66 -8.96 7.78 -6.35
N LEU A 67 -9.05 7.30 -7.60
CA LEU A 67 -9.34 8.13 -8.78
C LEU A 67 -10.79 8.63 -8.84
N THR A 68 -11.73 8.00 -8.13
CA THR A 68 -13.15 8.41 -8.11
C THR A 68 -13.45 9.68 -7.32
N LEU A 69 -12.44 10.29 -6.68
CA LEU A 69 -12.63 11.43 -5.79
C LEU A 69 -12.79 12.77 -6.54
N ASP A 70 -11.94 13.05 -7.53
CA ASP A 70 -12.01 14.22 -8.43
C ASP A 70 -10.89 14.20 -9.51
N ASP A 71 -11.00 15.09 -10.51
CA ASP A 71 -10.02 15.24 -11.60
C ASP A 71 -8.60 15.59 -11.09
N GLN A 72 -8.49 16.31 -9.97
CA GLN A 72 -7.20 16.69 -9.37
C GLN A 72 -6.49 15.47 -8.78
N THR A 73 -7.22 14.60 -8.09
CA THR A 73 -6.72 13.35 -7.52
C THR A 73 -6.28 12.40 -8.63
N HIS A 74 -6.99 12.39 -9.76
CA HIS A 74 -6.59 11.63 -10.93
C HIS A 74 -5.26 12.14 -11.51
N GLU A 75 -5.12 13.45 -11.74
CA GLU A 75 -3.86 14.04 -12.23
C GLU A 75 -2.70 13.76 -11.27
N LEU A 76 -2.92 13.94 -9.97
CA LEU A 76 -1.92 13.72 -8.95
C LEU A 76 -1.51 12.24 -8.86
N THR A 77 -2.44 11.29 -9.01
CA THR A 77 -2.12 9.86 -9.05
C THR A 77 -1.21 9.54 -10.23
N GLN A 78 -1.49 10.11 -11.42
CA GLN A 78 -0.63 9.94 -12.59
C GLN A 78 0.78 10.52 -12.38
N GLN A 79 0.86 11.68 -11.73
CA GLN A 79 2.14 12.28 -11.34
C GLN A 79 2.91 11.42 -10.34
N LEU A 80 2.22 10.85 -9.33
CA LEU A 80 2.80 9.91 -8.38
C LEU A 80 3.38 8.68 -9.09
N ILE A 81 2.61 8.05 -9.99
CA ILE A 81 3.05 6.88 -10.76
C ILE A 81 4.32 7.23 -11.55
N ALA A 82 4.26 8.31 -12.34
CA ALA A 82 5.38 8.74 -13.18
C ALA A 82 6.62 9.11 -12.35
N GLY A 83 6.43 9.81 -11.23
CA GLY A 83 7.49 10.24 -10.33
C GLY A 83 8.16 9.09 -9.61
N VAL A 84 7.38 8.19 -9.02
CA VAL A 84 7.88 6.98 -8.34
C VAL A 84 8.68 6.13 -9.31
N GLN A 85 8.19 5.94 -10.54
CA GLN A 85 8.91 5.18 -11.56
C GLN A 85 10.19 5.89 -12.00
N ARG A 86 10.13 7.20 -12.30
CA ARG A 86 11.28 8.00 -12.74
C ARG A 86 12.41 8.02 -11.71
N HIS A 87 12.05 8.19 -10.45
CA HIS A 87 13.01 8.28 -9.35
C HIS A 87 13.31 6.93 -8.69
N GLN A 88 12.66 5.86 -9.17
CA GLN A 88 12.80 4.50 -8.67
C GLN A 88 12.65 4.41 -7.13
N ILE A 89 11.67 5.15 -6.58
CA ILE A 89 11.50 5.27 -5.11
C ILE A 89 11.30 3.90 -4.45
N TYR A 90 10.65 2.98 -5.16
CA TYR A 90 10.36 1.62 -4.70
C TYR A 90 11.60 0.78 -4.37
N ILE A 91 12.77 1.05 -4.96
CA ILE A 91 14.03 0.35 -4.63
C ILE A 91 14.86 1.08 -3.56
N ILE A 92 14.39 2.22 -3.03
CA ILE A 92 15.09 3.02 -2.03
C ILE A 92 14.35 2.92 -0.70
N PRO A 93 14.72 1.98 0.20
CA PRO A 93 13.91 1.68 1.38
C PRO A 93 13.71 2.86 2.33
N ASN A 94 14.69 3.76 2.41
CA ASN A 94 14.59 4.95 3.26
C ASN A 94 13.53 5.94 2.77
N GLU A 95 13.31 6.05 1.46
CA GLU A 95 12.29 6.94 0.91
C GLU A 95 10.89 6.37 1.17
N LEU A 96 10.71 5.05 1.02
CA LEU A 96 9.47 4.40 1.40
C LEU A 96 9.18 4.54 2.91
N LEU A 97 10.20 4.45 3.77
CA LEU A 97 10.04 4.68 5.20
C LEU A 97 9.57 6.10 5.52
N LYS A 98 10.01 7.12 4.77
CA LYS A 98 9.50 8.49 4.93
C LYS A 98 8.02 8.64 4.57
N LEU A 99 7.54 7.88 3.57
CA LEU A 99 6.13 7.89 3.18
C LEU A 99 5.24 7.13 4.18
N THR A 100 5.81 6.17 4.92
CA THR A 100 5.06 5.29 5.81
C THR A 100 5.20 5.64 7.30
N VAL A 101 6.03 6.63 7.65
CA VAL A 101 6.32 6.99 9.04
C VAL A 101 5.08 7.43 9.82
N LEU A 102 4.14 8.09 9.15
CA LEU A 102 2.89 8.59 9.75
C LEU A 102 1.75 7.59 9.68
N LEU A 103 1.94 6.48 8.96
CA LEU A 103 0.90 5.47 8.84
C LEU A 103 0.74 4.71 10.15
N SER A 104 -0.51 4.53 10.55
CA SER A 104 -0.92 3.66 11.64
C SER A 104 -0.51 2.21 11.33
N LYS A 105 -0.53 1.34 12.35
CA LYS A 105 -0.27 -0.08 12.13
C LYS A 105 -1.28 -0.69 11.15
N SER A 106 -2.56 -0.33 11.27
CA SER A 106 -3.63 -0.76 10.37
C SER A 106 -3.42 -0.30 8.93
N GLU A 107 -2.98 0.94 8.73
CA GLU A 107 -2.65 1.45 7.39
C GLU A 107 -1.44 0.72 6.78
N LYS A 108 -0.42 0.38 7.60
CA LYS A 108 0.72 -0.43 7.14
C LYS A 108 0.32 -1.87 6.78
N VAL A 109 -0.57 -2.48 7.55
CA VAL A 109 -1.13 -3.81 7.24
C VAL A 109 -1.93 -3.77 5.94
N LEU A 110 -2.80 -2.77 5.78
CA LEU A 110 -3.57 -2.59 4.55
C LEU A 110 -2.66 -2.37 3.34
N LEU A 111 -1.63 -1.54 3.47
CA LEU A 111 -0.64 -1.26 2.43
C LEU A 111 0.05 -2.55 1.93
N ILE A 112 0.51 -3.39 2.86
CA ILE A 112 1.17 -4.67 2.50
C ILE A 112 0.18 -5.69 1.98
N GLY A 113 -1.02 -5.75 2.55
CA GLY A 113 -2.09 -6.63 2.07
C GLY A 113 -2.48 -6.35 0.62
N LEU A 114 -2.63 -5.08 0.25
CA LEU A 114 -2.87 -4.68 -1.14
C LEU A 114 -1.71 -5.04 -2.06
N GLY A 115 -0.47 -4.96 -1.58
CA GLY A 115 0.71 -5.44 -2.30
C GLY A 115 0.64 -6.94 -2.61
N TYR A 116 0.29 -7.77 -1.63
CA TYR A 116 0.11 -9.21 -1.84
C TYR A 116 -1.07 -9.55 -2.73
N LYS A 117 -2.19 -8.82 -2.59
CA LYS A 117 -3.35 -8.97 -3.48
C LYS A 117 -2.95 -8.75 -4.94
N MET A 118 -2.15 -7.72 -5.21
CA MET A 118 -1.68 -7.43 -6.55
C MET A 118 -0.70 -8.49 -7.07
N ALA A 119 0.25 -8.90 -6.22
CA ALA A 119 1.20 -9.96 -6.58
C ALA A 119 0.53 -11.31 -6.85
N ALA A 120 -0.61 -11.59 -6.22
CA ALA A 120 -1.38 -12.81 -6.43
C ALA A 120 -2.39 -12.71 -7.59
N ALA A 121 -2.40 -11.60 -8.35
CA ALA A 121 -3.45 -11.33 -9.35
C ALA A 121 -3.48 -12.34 -10.51
N ASP A 122 -2.35 -12.96 -10.84
CA ASP A 122 -2.24 -14.03 -11.84
C ASP A 122 -2.37 -15.45 -11.25
N GLY A 123 -2.56 -15.55 -9.92
CA GLY A 123 -2.80 -16.78 -9.18
C GLY A 123 -1.62 -17.28 -8.34
N GLU A 124 -0.40 -16.75 -8.52
CA GLU A 124 0.77 -17.12 -7.72
C GLU A 124 1.65 -15.91 -7.44
N VAL A 125 2.11 -15.74 -6.21
CA VAL A 125 3.06 -14.67 -5.87
C VAL A 125 4.48 -15.11 -6.24
N ASP A 126 5.18 -14.36 -7.12
CA ASP A 126 6.57 -14.69 -7.47
C ASP A 126 7.49 -14.54 -6.25
N LEU A 127 8.58 -15.33 -6.25
CA LEU A 127 9.56 -15.29 -5.17
C LEU A 127 10.13 -13.87 -4.97
N ARG A 128 10.36 -13.11 -6.04
CA ARG A 128 10.92 -11.75 -5.96
C ARG A 128 9.93 -10.75 -5.40
N GLU A 129 8.66 -10.84 -5.76
CA GLU A 129 7.59 -10.01 -5.21
C GLU A 129 7.38 -10.30 -3.73
N SER A 130 7.34 -11.58 -3.37
CA SER A 130 7.26 -12.01 -1.96
C SER A 130 8.45 -11.50 -1.15
N MET A 131 9.67 -11.64 -1.67
CA MET A 131 10.87 -11.12 -1.00
C MET A 131 10.84 -9.58 -0.87
N TYR A 132 10.35 -8.87 -1.89
CA TYR A 132 10.18 -7.43 -1.87
C TYR A 132 9.18 -7.00 -0.78
N LEU A 133 7.99 -7.60 -0.75
CA LEU A 133 6.95 -7.31 0.23
C LEU A 133 7.37 -7.67 1.65
N GLN A 134 8.02 -8.81 1.86
CA GLN A 134 8.57 -9.21 3.16
C GLN A 134 9.63 -8.21 3.65
N ALA A 135 10.51 -7.76 2.74
CA ALA A 135 11.56 -6.80 3.07
C ALA A 135 10.97 -5.45 3.48
N ILE A 136 9.87 -5.01 2.85
CA ILE A 136 9.16 -3.80 3.26
C ILE A 136 8.44 -4.02 4.58
N ALA A 137 7.64 -5.08 4.71
CA ALA A 137 6.86 -5.37 5.90
C ALA A 137 7.73 -5.43 7.17
N SER A 138 8.93 -6.02 7.06
CA SER A 138 9.91 -6.06 8.15
C SER A 138 10.37 -4.65 8.58
N ARG A 139 10.54 -3.73 7.61
CA ARG A 139 10.91 -2.33 7.89
C ARG A 139 9.74 -1.52 8.46
N LEU A 140 8.51 -1.94 8.17
CA LEU A 140 7.29 -1.39 8.76
C LEU A 140 6.96 -1.98 10.13
N SER A 141 7.82 -2.85 10.67
CA SER A 141 7.65 -3.53 11.95
C SER A 141 6.41 -4.43 12.00
N LEU A 142 6.04 -5.03 10.87
CA LEU A 142 5.05 -6.10 10.84
C LEU A 142 5.73 -7.42 11.25
N SER A 143 5.02 -8.22 12.04
CA SER A 143 5.48 -9.53 12.47
C SER A 143 5.45 -10.56 11.33
N THR A 144 6.28 -11.60 11.43
CA THR A 144 6.30 -12.70 10.45
C THR A 144 4.94 -13.40 10.34
N GLY A 145 4.19 -13.52 11.46
CA GLY A 145 2.84 -14.09 11.46
C GLY A 145 1.87 -13.24 10.63
N GLU A 146 1.87 -11.91 10.87
CA GLU A 146 1.04 -10.98 10.08
C GLU A 146 1.40 -11.05 8.59
N VAL A 147 2.68 -11.05 8.23
CA VAL A 147 3.10 -11.14 6.82
C VAL A 147 2.71 -12.46 6.18
N THR A 148 2.85 -13.58 6.90
CA THR A 148 2.44 -14.90 6.43
C THR A 148 0.94 -14.94 6.14
N VAL A 149 0.11 -14.41 7.04
CA VAL A 149 -1.34 -14.34 6.83
C VAL A 149 -1.69 -13.46 5.64
N LEU A 150 -1.01 -12.32 5.46
CA LEU A 150 -1.27 -11.43 4.30
C LEU A 150 -0.87 -12.11 2.98
N ALA A 151 0.26 -12.83 2.96
CA ALA A 151 0.69 -13.59 1.79
C ALA A 151 -0.25 -14.77 1.48
N ASN A 152 -0.73 -15.44 2.52
CA ASN A 152 -1.57 -16.63 2.42
C ASN A 152 -3.07 -16.31 2.44
N GLY A 153 -3.47 -15.05 2.58
CA GLY A 153 -4.87 -14.63 2.69
C GLY A 153 -5.72 -14.96 1.47
N HIS A 154 -5.06 -15.36 0.38
CA HIS A 154 -5.65 -15.84 -0.87
C HIS A 154 -5.53 -17.37 -1.06
N SER A 155 -4.98 -18.08 -0.07
CA SER A 155 -4.83 -19.53 -0.02
C SER A 155 -5.58 -20.10 1.19
N SER A 156 -6.14 -21.31 1.06
CA SER A 156 -7.15 -21.84 1.97
C SER A 156 -6.68 -22.20 3.39
N GLU A 157 -5.41 -22.01 3.75
CA GLU A 157 -4.85 -22.46 5.03
C GLU A 157 -3.88 -21.42 5.61
N SER A 158 -4.37 -20.66 6.60
CA SER A 158 -3.49 -19.97 7.55
C SER A 158 -3.48 -20.75 8.86
N ASP A 159 -2.36 -21.42 9.14
CA ASP A 159 -2.16 -22.17 10.40
C ASP A 159 -2.09 -21.25 11.64
N ASP A 160 -1.86 -19.95 11.44
CA ASP A 160 -1.75 -18.95 12.51
C ASP A 160 -3.06 -18.17 12.71
N LEU A 161 -3.97 -18.76 13.48
CA LEU A 161 -5.25 -18.16 13.83
C LEU A 161 -5.11 -16.87 14.67
N GLU A 162 -4.03 -16.73 15.43
CA GLU A 162 -3.79 -15.54 16.26
C GLU A 162 -3.40 -14.34 15.39
N ALA A 163 -2.49 -14.56 14.44
CA ALA A 163 -2.14 -13.54 13.44
C ALA A 163 -3.33 -13.18 12.54
N LEU A 164 -4.15 -14.16 12.16
CA LEU A 164 -5.38 -13.92 11.39
C LEU A 164 -6.37 -13.04 12.13
N ASN A 165 -6.64 -13.32 13.41
CA ASN A 165 -7.51 -12.48 14.22
C ASN A 165 -6.94 -11.07 14.41
N THR A 166 -5.62 -10.97 14.63
CA THR A 166 -4.94 -9.68 14.74
C THR A 166 -5.12 -8.85 13.46
N ILE A 167 -4.97 -9.45 12.28
CA ILE A 167 -5.18 -8.73 11.01
C ILE A 167 -6.64 -8.32 10.84
N LYS A 168 -7.59 -9.21 11.17
CA LYS A 168 -9.03 -8.86 11.13
C LYS A 168 -9.33 -7.67 12.03
N ASP A 169 -8.80 -7.64 13.25
CA ASP A 169 -8.96 -6.53 14.19
C ASP A 169 -8.32 -5.24 13.68
N LEU A 170 -7.16 -5.33 13.03
CA LEU A 170 -6.46 -4.19 12.44
C LEU A 170 -7.16 -3.65 11.19
N LEU A 171 -7.94 -4.47 10.49
CA LEU A 171 -8.71 -4.08 9.29
C LEU A 171 -10.14 -3.63 9.62
N LEU A 172 -10.52 -3.58 10.89
CA LEU A 172 -11.82 -3.07 11.31
C LEU A 172 -11.98 -1.58 10.92
N PRO A 173 -13.18 -1.14 10.50
CA PRO A 173 -13.45 0.25 10.10
C PRO A 173 -12.98 1.29 11.11
N GLU A 174 -13.10 1.00 12.41
CA GLU A 174 -12.76 1.93 13.49
C GLU A 174 -11.26 2.25 13.58
N GLN A 175 -10.41 1.48 12.88
CA GLN A 175 -8.97 1.70 12.84
C GLN A 175 -8.54 2.75 11.81
N PHE A 176 -9.45 3.18 10.94
CA PHE A 176 -9.16 4.11 9.85
C PHE A 176 -9.88 5.44 10.05
N HIS A 177 -9.13 6.53 9.94
CA HIS A 177 -9.69 7.89 10.03
C HIS A 177 -10.25 8.39 8.70
N LEU A 178 -9.91 7.74 7.59
CA LEU A 178 -10.32 8.10 6.24
C LEU A 178 -11.37 7.12 5.72
N GLN A 179 -12.54 7.63 5.32
CA GLN A 179 -13.63 6.80 4.80
C GLN A 179 -13.19 5.96 3.59
N LEU A 180 -12.35 6.52 2.72
CA LEU A 180 -11.78 5.80 1.58
C LEU A 180 -11.01 4.54 2.02
N LEU A 181 -10.21 4.64 3.08
CA LEU A 181 -9.45 3.50 3.58
C LEU A 181 -10.35 2.46 4.26
N VAL A 182 -11.45 2.90 4.88
CA VAL A 182 -12.49 1.98 5.39
C VAL A 182 -13.08 1.16 4.24
N ASP A 183 -13.43 1.81 3.13
CA ASP A 183 -14.04 1.13 1.98
C ASP A 183 -13.06 0.10 1.36
N ILE A 184 -11.79 0.48 1.22
CA ILE A 184 -10.74 -0.41 0.72
C ILE A 184 -10.46 -1.56 1.69
N ALA A 185 -10.40 -1.29 3.00
CA ALA A 185 -10.17 -2.31 4.02
C ALA A 185 -11.33 -3.32 4.08
N ASN A 186 -12.57 -2.87 3.90
CA ASN A 186 -13.73 -3.75 3.83
C ASN A 186 -13.67 -4.66 2.59
N GLN A 187 -13.38 -4.09 1.42
CA GLN A 187 -13.21 -4.88 0.20
C GLN A 187 -12.09 -5.91 0.35
N PHE A 188 -10.93 -5.50 0.89
CA PHE A 188 -9.81 -6.40 1.15
C PHE A 188 -10.18 -7.50 2.15
N SER A 189 -10.85 -7.17 3.26
CA SER A 189 -11.27 -8.15 4.28
C SER A 189 -12.26 -9.18 3.74
N THR A 190 -13.15 -8.78 2.82
CA THR A 190 -14.03 -9.75 2.15
C THR A 190 -13.22 -10.72 1.27
N SER A 191 -12.16 -10.26 0.60
CA SER A 191 -11.29 -11.12 -0.21
C SER A 191 -10.46 -12.11 0.62
N LEU A 192 -10.08 -11.75 1.85
CA LEU A 192 -9.38 -12.63 2.79
C LEU A 192 -10.24 -13.81 3.31
N SER A 193 -11.56 -13.77 3.07
CA SER A 193 -12.53 -14.69 3.68
C SER A 193 -13.15 -15.69 2.70
N VAL A 194 -12.72 -15.73 1.43
CA VAL A 194 -13.33 -16.61 0.42
C VAL A 194 -12.43 -17.79 0.08
N SER A 195 -12.66 -18.88 0.80
CA SER A 195 -12.58 -20.25 0.29
C SER A 195 -13.59 -21.08 1.08
N SER A 196 -14.82 -21.11 0.59
CA SER A 196 -15.88 -22.04 1.02
C SER A 196 -16.55 -22.61 -0.22
#